data_AF-A0A9D9CQF7-F1
#
_entry.id   AF-A0A9D9CQF7-F1
#
_cell.length_a   1.000
_cell.length_b   1.000
_cell.length_c   1.000
_cell.angle_alpha   90.00
_cell.angle_beta   90.00
_cell.angle_gamma   90.00
#
_symmetry.space_group_name_H-M   'P 1'
#
loop_
_entity.id
_entity.type
_entity.pdbx_description
1 polymer ?
#
loop_
_entity_poly.entity_id
_entity_poly.type
_entity_poly.pdbx_seq_one_letter_code
_entity_poly.pdbx_strand_id
1 'polypeptide(L)'
;MLVSAITKATPAYPYPIEVRQPDGSTIYMLLKGDENLRYRTSLMGDRMVMNEKGYYVPTFKAPTPARASICNPIPMAGSISTLIIPVQFQDIRFSIKDPKTHFNNMMNSKGYSENNATGSVKDYFDDNLKNFIRVTFDVANVVTLDKEMAYYGENKEDNLSNESVYDLKVEEMIREACSKINPETNFAKYQYIFVYYAGYSEAEGGDPNTIWPASLDLSSSPIYLDGTNIVKVGFASELRGATGKTPSGIGAFCHEFGHILGFKDLYDADYEDNG
;
A
#
# COMPACT_ATOMS: atom_id res chain seq x y z
N MET A 1 -2.35 -23.06 23.58
CA MET A 1 -3.47 -23.01 22.61
C MET A 1 -3.13 -21.85 21.68
N LEU A 2 -2.47 -22.14 20.56
CA LEU A 2 -2.02 -21.13 19.60
C LEU A 2 -3.24 -20.70 18.79
N VAL A 3 -3.77 -19.52 19.09
CA VAL A 3 -4.74 -18.86 18.20
C VAL A 3 -3.89 -18.22 17.10
N SER A 4 -3.82 -18.89 15.95
CA SER A 4 -3.28 -18.31 14.72
C SER A 4 -4.14 -17.08 14.40
N ALA A 5 -3.57 -15.89 14.60
CA ALA A 5 -4.13 -14.68 14.02
C ALA A 5 -3.97 -14.83 12.52
N ILE A 6 -5.07 -15.12 11.83
CA ILE A 6 -5.15 -15.06 10.38
C ILE A 6 -4.92 -13.59 10.02
N THR A 7 -3.68 -13.23 9.68
CA THR A 7 -3.40 -11.96 9.03
C THR A 7 -4.04 -12.03 7.66
N LYS A 8 -5.23 -11.45 7.57
CA LYS A 8 -5.83 -11.14 6.28
C LYS A 8 -4.87 -10.19 5.59
N ALA A 9 -4.58 -10.51 4.34
CA ALA A 9 -4.00 -9.62 3.36
C ALA A 9 -4.76 -8.28 3.27
N THR A 10 -4.39 -7.38 2.37
CA THR A 10 -5.19 -6.16 2.12
C THR A 10 -6.08 -6.33 0.88
N PRO A 11 -7.13 -7.18 0.93
CA PRO A 11 -8.15 -7.11 -0.10
C PRO A 11 -8.76 -5.72 -0.07
N ALA A 12 -9.23 -5.27 -1.24
CA ALA A 12 -10.04 -4.07 -1.33
C ALA A 12 -11.14 -4.02 -0.24
N TYR A 13 -11.43 -2.83 0.28
CA TYR A 13 -12.36 -2.66 1.38
C TYR A 13 -13.70 -3.38 1.12
N PRO A 14 -14.07 -4.36 1.95
CA PRO A 14 -15.07 -5.36 1.58
C PRO A 14 -16.52 -4.87 1.71
N TYR A 15 -16.73 -3.63 2.16
CA TYR A 15 -18.05 -3.04 2.34
C TYR A 15 -18.35 -2.01 1.26
N PRO A 16 -19.64 -1.77 0.95
CA PRO A 16 -20.04 -0.75 -0.01
C PRO A 16 -19.46 0.63 0.31
N ILE A 17 -18.90 1.28 -0.70
CA ILE A 17 -18.49 2.69 -0.67
C ILE A 17 -19.57 3.56 -1.31
N GLU A 18 -19.80 4.73 -0.72
CA GLU A 18 -20.69 5.75 -1.26
C GLU A 18 -19.92 6.64 -2.24
N VAL A 19 -20.44 6.80 -3.47
CA VAL A 19 -19.81 7.64 -4.50
C VAL A 19 -20.81 8.66 -5.04
N ARG A 20 -20.43 9.93 -5.00
CA ARG A 20 -21.22 11.05 -5.53
C ARG A 20 -20.87 11.33 -6.99
N GLN A 21 -21.87 11.25 -7.86
CA GLN A 21 -21.75 11.49 -9.29
C GLN A 21 -21.72 13.01 -9.60
N PRO A 22 -21.27 13.42 -10.82
CA PRO A 22 -21.20 14.83 -11.21
C PRO A 22 -22.54 15.58 -11.21
N ASP A 23 -23.66 14.88 -11.39
CA ASP A 23 -25.02 15.46 -11.27
C ASP A 23 -25.50 15.60 -9.82
N GLY A 24 -24.68 15.20 -8.85
CA GLY A 24 -24.98 15.21 -7.43
C GLY A 24 -25.74 13.98 -6.92
N SER A 25 -26.08 13.02 -7.78
CA SER A 25 -26.65 11.73 -7.37
C SER A 25 -25.61 10.86 -6.65
N THR A 26 -26.08 9.90 -5.87
CA THR A 26 -25.21 8.98 -5.10
C THR A 26 -25.44 7.55 -5.58
N ILE A 27 -24.35 6.81 -5.78
CA ILE A 27 -24.35 5.36 -6.02
C ILE A 27 -23.54 4.61 -4.96
N TYR A 28 -23.77 3.30 -4.84
CA TYR A 28 -22.99 2.41 -3.99
C TYR A 28 -22.21 1.42 -4.86
N MET A 29 -20.93 1.24 -4.56
CA MET A 29 -20.05 0.31 -5.27
C MET A 29 -19.25 -0.55 -4.29
N LEU A 30 -18.85 -1.74 -4.73
CA LEU A 30 -17.86 -2.57 -4.06
C LEU A 30 -16.52 -2.43 -4.78
N LEU A 31 -15.46 -2.23 -4.01
CA LEU A 31 -14.10 -2.37 -4.51
C LEU A 31 -13.72 -3.84 -4.49
N LYS A 32 -13.05 -4.30 -5.54
CA LYS A 32 -12.59 -5.67 -5.72
C LYS A 32 -11.13 -5.64 -6.14
N GLY A 33 -10.36 -6.62 -5.68
CA GLY A 33 -8.97 -6.77 -6.07
C GLY A 33 -7.94 -6.81 -4.95
N ASP A 34 -6.69 -6.94 -5.41
CA ASP A 34 -5.41 -6.95 -4.71
C ASP A 34 -4.43 -5.96 -5.39
N GLU A 35 -3.15 -6.02 -5.06
CA GLU A 35 -2.08 -5.21 -5.68
C GLU A 35 -1.84 -5.52 -7.17
N ASN A 36 -2.38 -6.63 -7.68
CA ASN A 36 -2.18 -7.11 -9.05
C ASN A 36 -3.39 -6.87 -9.97
N LEU A 37 -4.59 -6.75 -9.39
CA LEU A 37 -5.86 -6.53 -10.10
C LEU A 37 -6.76 -5.66 -9.23
N ARG A 38 -7.22 -4.50 -9.73
CA ARG A 38 -8.20 -3.64 -9.05
C ARG A 38 -9.39 -3.33 -9.97
N TYR A 39 -10.61 -3.51 -9.47
CA TYR A 39 -11.83 -3.16 -10.22
C TYR A 39 -12.99 -2.80 -9.27
N ARG A 40 -14.04 -2.18 -9.83
CA ARG A 40 -15.23 -1.75 -9.08
C ARG A 40 -16.45 -2.50 -9.60
N THR A 41 -17.37 -2.85 -8.71
CA THR A 41 -18.64 -3.49 -9.07
C THR A 41 -19.82 -2.76 -8.44
N SER A 42 -20.99 -2.84 -9.06
CA SER A 42 -22.27 -2.48 -8.46
C SER A 42 -22.55 -3.44 -7.30
N LEU A 43 -23.53 -3.12 -6.44
CA LEU A 43 -24.01 -4.06 -5.42
C LEU A 43 -24.57 -5.37 -6.02
N MET A 44 -24.88 -5.37 -7.32
CA MET A 44 -25.38 -6.53 -8.06
C MET A 44 -24.27 -7.29 -8.81
N GLY A 45 -23.01 -6.85 -8.69
CA GLY A 45 -21.85 -7.49 -9.30
C GLY A 45 -21.49 -6.98 -10.70
N ASP A 46 -22.25 -6.04 -11.27
CA ASP A 46 -21.92 -5.45 -12.57
C ASP A 46 -20.64 -4.64 -12.48
N ARG A 47 -19.67 -4.85 -13.38
CA ARG A 47 -18.44 -4.04 -13.40
C ARG A 47 -18.75 -2.58 -13.66
N MET A 48 -18.10 -1.67 -12.94
CA MET A 48 -18.33 -0.22 -12.99
C MET A 48 -17.07 0.49 -13.49
N VAL A 49 -17.22 1.37 -14.50
CA VAL A 49 -16.14 2.20 -15.05
C VAL A 49 -16.54 3.67 -15.05
N MET A 50 -15.58 4.56 -14.87
CA MET A 50 -15.81 6.00 -15.01
C MET A 50 -15.78 6.38 -16.49
N ASN A 51 -16.76 7.15 -16.95
CA ASN A 51 -16.75 7.69 -18.31
C ASN A 51 -16.07 9.06 -18.38
N GLU A 52 -15.84 9.58 -19.60
CA GLU A 52 -15.20 10.89 -19.86
C GLU A 52 -15.89 12.08 -19.17
N LYS A 53 -17.15 11.92 -18.73
CA LYS A 53 -17.92 12.95 -18.03
C LYS A 53 -17.83 12.82 -16.51
N GLY A 54 -17.06 11.86 -15.98
CA GLY A 54 -16.91 11.59 -14.55
C GLY A 54 -18.00 10.73 -13.92
N TYR A 55 -18.89 10.11 -14.70
CA TYR A 55 -19.95 9.24 -14.18
C TYR A 55 -19.47 7.79 -14.13
N TYR A 56 -19.80 7.09 -13.04
CA TYR A 56 -19.61 5.64 -12.95
C TYR A 56 -20.80 4.90 -13.57
N VAL A 57 -20.53 4.08 -14.59
CA VAL A 57 -21.55 3.33 -15.35
C VAL A 57 -21.18 1.84 -15.47
N PRO A 58 -22.17 0.93 -15.57
CA PRO A 58 -21.93 -0.49 -15.77
C PRO A 58 -21.23 -0.80 -17.11
N THR A 59 -20.31 -1.77 -17.11
CA THR A 59 -19.62 -2.30 -18.31
C THR A 59 -19.77 -3.82 -18.38
N PHE A 60 -19.79 -4.36 -19.60
CA PHE A 60 -19.99 -5.79 -19.88
C PHE A 60 -18.70 -6.52 -20.32
N LYS A 61 -17.50 -6.01 -19.99
CA LYS A 61 -16.22 -6.64 -20.37
C LYS A 61 -15.66 -7.55 -19.27
N ALA A 62 -15.28 -8.77 -19.66
CA ALA A 62 -14.73 -9.81 -18.78
C ALA A 62 -13.30 -9.47 -18.28
N PRO A 63 -12.88 -9.96 -17.09
CA PRO A 63 -11.54 -9.72 -16.52
C PRO A 63 -10.42 -10.32 -17.36
N THR A 64 -9.27 -9.65 -17.39
CA THR A 64 -8.01 -10.25 -17.86
C THR A 64 -7.25 -10.78 -16.65
N PRO A 65 -6.81 -12.05 -16.62
CA PRO A 65 -6.15 -12.62 -15.44
C PRO A 65 -4.79 -11.97 -15.16
N ALA A 66 -4.52 -11.72 -13.88
CA ALA A 66 -3.27 -11.15 -13.38
C ALA A 66 -2.06 -12.07 -13.67
N ARG A 67 -0.92 -11.45 -13.99
CA ARG A 67 0.34 -12.17 -14.26
C ARG A 67 0.98 -12.61 -12.94
N ALA A 68 1.11 -13.92 -12.75
CA ALA A 68 1.84 -14.51 -11.64
C ALA A 68 3.32 -14.07 -11.62
N SER A 69 3.77 -13.47 -10.53
CA SER A 69 5.17 -13.10 -10.32
C SER A 69 5.98 -14.26 -9.71
N ILE A 70 7.26 -14.34 -10.10
CA ILE A 70 8.20 -15.41 -9.75
C ILE A 70 8.88 -15.05 -8.42
N CYS A 71 8.71 -15.88 -7.40
CA CYS A 71 9.30 -15.70 -6.08
C CYS A 71 10.75 -16.23 -6.06
N ASN A 72 11.74 -15.36 -5.88
CA ASN A 72 13.10 -15.75 -5.51
C ASN A 72 13.20 -15.98 -3.99
N PRO A 73 13.90 -17.04 -3.53
CA PRO A 73 13.91 -17.43 -2.12
C PRO A 73 14.67 -16.45 -1.20
N ILE A 74 14.14 -16.27 0.02
CA ILE A 74 14.72 -15.47 1.12
C ILE A 74 15.93 -16.21 1.72
N PRO A 75 16.98 -15.49 2.17
CA PRO A 75 17.99 -16.06 3.07
C PRO A 75 17.35 -16.64 4.35
N MET A 76 17.59 -17.93 4.64
CA MET A 76 16.96 -18.68 5.74
C MET A 76 17.42 -18.29 7.16
N ALA A 77 18.29 -17.29 7.33
CA ALA A 77 18.71 -16.77 8.63
C ALA A 77 19.30 -15.36 8.50
N GLY A 78 19.01 -14.46 9.45
CA GLY A 78 19.68 -13.15 9.50
C GLY A 78 18.89 -12.03 10.17
N SER A 79 19.38 -10.80 9.99
CA SER A 79 18.67 -9.58 10.37
C SER A 79 18.33 -8.77 9.13
N ILE A 80 17.06 -8.39 9.00
CA ILE A 80 16.54 -7.53 7.95
C ILE A 80 16.38 -6.13 8.51
N SER A 81 17.09 -5.17 7.92
CA SER A 81 16.97 -3.75 8.25
C SER A 81 16.10 -3.04 7.23
N THR A 82 15.06 -2.35 7.70
CA THR A 82 14.08 -1.67 6.85
C THR A 82 13.96 -0.21 7.26
N LEU A 83 14.04 0.69 6.28
CA LEU A 83 13.79 2.12 6.49
C LEU A 83 12.32 2.43 6.22
N ILE A 84 11.67 3.09 7.17
CA ILE A 84 10.33 3.66 7.01
C ILE A 84 10.46 5.12 6.64
N ILE A 85 9.87 5.53 5.51
CA ILE A 85 9.89 6.91 5.04
C ILE A 85 8.46 7.48 5.08
N PRO A 86 8.14 8.38 6.02
CA PRO A 86 6.90 9.13 5.99
C PRO A 86 6.95 10.18 4.87
N VAL A 87 6.04 10.09 3.92
CA VAL A 87 5.93 10.93 2.75
C VAL A 87 4.62 11.72 2.77
N GLN A 88 4.70 13.01 2.51
CA GLN A 88 3.54 13.86 2.29
C GLN A 88 3.69 14.59 0.95
N PHE A 89 2.57 15.07 0.43
CA PHE A 89 2.49 15.67 -0.90
C PHE A 89 2.49 17.20 -0.80
N GLN A 90 2.52 17.88 -1.94
CA GLN A 90 2.43 19.33 -1.98
C GLN A 90 1.12 19.83 -1.34
N ASP A 91 0.02 19.15 -1.62
CA ASP A 91 -1.36 19.47 -1.22
C ASP A 91 -1.84 18.67 0.01
N ILE A 92 -1.41 17.42 0.17
CA ILE A 92 -1.84 16.54 1.27
C ILE A 92 -0.75 16.41 2.33
N ARG A 93 -1.09 16.75 3.58
CA ARG A 93 -0.23 16.65 4.78
C ARG A 93 -0.70 15.56 5.72
N PHE A 94 0.23 15.02 6.51
CA PHE A 94 -0.12 14.05 7.55
C PHE A 94 -1.17 14.63 8.51
N SER A 95 -2.17 13.82 8.84
CA SER A 95 -3.19 14.18 9.82
C SER A 95 -2.66 14.19 11.26
N ILE A 96 -1.64 13.36 11.51
CA ILE A 96 -0.94 13.24 12.78
C ILE A 96 0.11 14.35 12.93
N LYS A 97 0.16 14.96 14.12
CA LYS A 97 1.04 16.11 14.42
C LYS A 97 2.54 15.76 14.38
N ASP A 98 2.90 14.55 14.80
CA ASP A 98 4.28 14.06 14.78
C ASP A 98 4.33 12.69 14.09
N PRO A 99 4.40 12.67 12.75
CA PRO A 99 4.37 11.42 11.99
C PRO A 99 5.57 10.52 12.30
N LYS A 100 6.75 11.10 12.52
CA LYS A 100 7.95 10.33 12.81
C LYS A 100 7.81 9.55 14.11
N THR A 101 7.38 10.21 15.18
CA THR A 101 7.16 9.54 16.47
C THR A 101 6.03 8.52 16.37
N HIS A 102 4.93 8.85 15.67
CA HIS A 102 3.81 7.93 15.49
C HIS A 102 4.24 6.65 14.78
N PHE A 103 4.86 6.74 13.60
CA PHE A 103 5.32 5.57 12.87
C PHE A 103 6.40 4.82 13.64
N ASN A 104 7.30 5.50 14.36
CA ASN A 104 8.26 4.80 15.22
C ASN A 104 7.57 3.97 16.30
N ASN A 105 6.51 4.51 16.93
CA ASN A 105 5.77 3.77 17.94
C ASN A 105 5.04 2.56 17.33
N MET A 106 4.34 2.78 16.22
CA MET A 106 3.65 1.73 15.46
C MET A 106 4.59 0.60 15.02
N MET A 107 5.81 0.95 14.64
CA MET A 107 6.80 -0.01 14.15
C MET A 107 7.50 -0.77 15.27
N ASN A 108 7.89 -0.08 16.35
CA ASN A 108 8.89 -0.59 17.29
C ASN A 108 8.40 -0.76 18.75
N SER A 109 7.28 -0.14 19.15
CA SER A 109 6.88 -0.16 20.56
C SER A 109 6.34 -1.52 20.99
N LYS A 110 7.00 -2.14 21.97
CA LYS A 110 6.55 -3.40 22.55
C LYS A 110 5.17 -3.23 23.18
N GLY A 111 4.20 -4.02 22.76
CA GLY A 111 2.82 -3.97 23.24
C GLY A 111 2.07 -2.72 22.78
N TYR A 112 2.42 -2.16 21.62
CA TYR A 112 1.73 -1.01 21.03
C TYR A 112 0.21 -1.25 20.95
N SER A 113 -0.57 -0.32 21.50
CA SER A 113 -2.02 -0.47 21.68
C SER A 113 -2.84 0.73 21.21
N GLU A 114 -2.23 1.71 20.53
CA GLU A 114 -2.98 2.82 19.96
C GLU A 114 -3.91 2.29 18.85
N ASN A 115 -5.04 2.97 18.63
CA ASN A 115 -5.98 2.65 17.54
C ASN A 115 -6.50 1.20 17.55
N ASN A 116 -6.62 0.60 18.75
CA ASN A 116 -7.01 -0.80 19.00
C ASN A 116 -6.01 -1.84 18.45
N ALA A 117 -4.74 -1.45 18.26
CA ALA A 117 -3.69 -2.40 17.96
C ALA A 117 -3.48 -3.38 19.14
N THR A 118 -3.09 -4.61 18.82
CA THR A 118 -2.73 -5.63 19.81
C THR A 118 -1.22 -5.82 19.95
N GLY A 119 -0.44 -5.05 19.18
CA GLY A 119 1.01 -5.04 19.16
C GLY A 119 1.54 -4.14 18.03
N SER A 120 2.83 -3.89 18.04
CA SER A 120 3.53 -3.20 16.96
C SER A 120 3.81 -4.14 15.79
N VAL A 121 4.23 -3.57 14.66
CA VAL A 121 4.80 -4.35 13.55
C VAL A 121 5.93 -5.26 14.04
N LYS A 122 6.80 -4.74 14.91
CA LYS A 122 7.87 -5.51 15.51
C LYS A 122 7.36 -6.65 16.39
N ASP A 123 6.33 -6.44 17.21
CA ASP A 123 5.74 -7.53 18.00
C ASP A 123 5.21 -8.64 17.07
N TYR A 124 4.51 -8.27 16.00
CA TYR A 124 4.00 -9.21 15.01
C TYR A 124 5.12 -10.05 14.37
N PHE A 125 6.17 -9.42 13.85
CA PHE A 125 7.27 -10.17 13.23
C PHE A 125 8.13 -10.92 14.24
N ASP A 126 8.31 -10.40 15.46
CA ASP A 126 9.05 -11.13 16.49
C ASP A 126 8.27 -12.37 16.97
N ASP A 127 6.94 -12.33 17.01
CA ASP A 127 6.13 -13.50 17.38
C ASP A 127 6.15 -14.60 16.31
N ASN A 128 6.25 -14.22 15.03
CA ASN A 128 6.21 -15.17 13.91
C ASN A 128 7.59 -15.62 13.43
N LEU A 129 8.59 -14.71 13.42
CA LEU A 129 9.85 -14.90 12.70
C LEU A 129 11.11 -14.85 13.57
N LYS A 130 11.09 -14.35 14.82
CA LYS A 130 12.33 -14.02 15.57
C LYS A 130 13.37 -15.13 15.69
N ASN A 131 12.95 -16.40 15.63
CA ASN A 131 13.83 -17.56 15.72
C ASN A 131 14.59 -17.83 14.41
N PHE A 132 14.17 -17.20 13.30
CA PHE A 132 14.72 -17.38 11.97
C PHE A 132 15.25 -16.05 11.41
N ILE A 133 14.44 -14.99 11.49
CA ILE A 133 14.72 -13.68 10.92
C ILE A 133 14.35 -12.61 11.95
N ARG A 134 15.28 -11.69 12.21
CA ARG A 134 14.99 -10.51 13.02
C ARG A 134 14.77 -9.31 12.11
N VAL A 135 13.61 -8.67 12.19
CA VAL A 135 13.34 -7.43 11.46
C VAL A 135 13.55 -6.22 12.36
N THR A 136 14.25 -5.21 11.86
CA THR A 136 14.52 -3.94 12.55
C THR A 136 14.09 -2.76 11.68
N PHE A 137 13.46 -1.76 12.30
CA PHE A 137 12.88 -0.62 11.62
C PHE A 137 13.48 0.69 12.13
N ASP A 138 14.03 1.49 11.21
CA ASP A 138 14.35 2.89 11.48
C ASP A 138 13.33 3.78 10.76
N VAL A 139 12.95 4.90 11.38
CA VAL A 139 11.97 5.85 10.81
C VAL A 139 12.67 7.16 10.46
N ALA A 140 12.58 7.53 9.19
CA ALA A 140 13.13 8.77 8.67
C ALA A 140 12.34 10.01 9.12
N ASN A 141 12.89 11.20 8.85
CA ASN A 141 12.12 12.43 8.91
C ASN A 141 11.06 12.47 7.79
N VAL A 142 10.01 13.27 7.99
CA VAL A 142 8.94 13.46 7.00
C VAL A 142 9.49 14.13 5.75
N VAL A 143 9.21 13.55 4.59
CA VAL A 143 9.57 14.10 3.29
C VAL A 143 8.35 14.74 2.64
N THR A 144 8.51 15.94 2.07
CA THR A 144 7.50 16.57 1.22
C THR A 144 7.88 16.42 -0.24
N LEU A 145 7.01 15.80 -1.02
CA LEU A 145 7.13 15.72 -2.47
C LEU A 145 6.71 17.02 -3.15
N ASP A 146 7.22 17.21 -4.35
CA ASP A 146 7.10 18.47 -5.09
C ASP A 146 5.75 18.63 -5.80
N LYS A 147 5.03 17.52 -6.02
CA LYS A 147 3.74 17.51 -6.73
C LYS A 147 2.60 17.09 -5.81
N GLU A 148 1.38 17.31 -6.30
CA GLU A 148 0.14 16.91 -5.64
C GLU A 148 -0.04 15.39 -5.65
N MET A 149 -0.79 14.84 -4.69
CA MET A 149 -1.06 13.39 -4.59
C MET A 149 -1.57 12.81 -5.92
N ALA A 150 -2.48 13.54 -6.58
CA ALA A 150 -3.11 13.10 -7.82
C ALA A 150 -2.12 12.88 -8.97
N TYR A 151 -0.95 13.53 -8.96
CA TYR A 151 0.10 13.24 -9.94
C TYR A 151 0.70 11.86 -9.72
N TYR A 152 1.01 11.49 -8.47
CA TYR A 152 1.68 10.22 -8.17
C TYR A 152 0.73 9.03 -8.21
N GLY A 153 -0.53 9.24 -7.81
CA GLY A 153 -1.63 8.26 -7.89
C GLY A 153 -2.36 8.25 -9.23
N GLU A 154 -1.78 8.82 -10.29
CA GLU A 154 -2.39 8.79 -11.62
C GLU A 154 -2.52 7.35 -12.12
N ASN A 155 -3.76 6.92 -12.34
CA ASN A 155 -4.07 5.62 -12.92
C ASN A 155 -3.80 5.64 -14.42
N LYS A 156 -3.24 4.56 -14.97
CA LYS A 156 -3.27 4.40 -16.43
C LYS A 156 -4.67 3.99 -16.88
N GLU A 157 -5.13 4.59 -17.96
CA GLU A 157 -6.30 4.09 -18.68
C GLU A 157 -5.81 3.08 -19.72
N ASP A 158 -6.24 1.82 -19.61
CA ASP A 158 -6.10 0.89 -20.73
C ASP A 158 -7.22 1.16 -21.73
N ASN A 159 -6.89 1.81 -22.84
CA ASN A 159 -7.80 2.12 -23.95
C ASN A 159 -8.48 0.87 -24.59
N LEU A 160 -8.08 -0.34 -24.20
CA LEU A 160 -8.73 -1.59 -24.61
C LEU A 160 -9.71 -2.15 -23.56
N SER A 161 -9.60 -1.79 -22.27
CA SER A 161 -10.40 -2.36 -21.18
C SER A 161 -11.11 -1.36 -20.25
N ASN A 162 -10.76 -0.06 -20.20
CA ASN A 162 -11.25 0.91 -19.20
C ASN A 162 -11.15 0.41 -17.74
N GLU A 163 -10.28 -0.57 -17.47
CA GLU A 163 -9.95 -1.03 -16.12
C GLU A 163 -8.76 -0.19 -15.65
N SER A 164 -8.87 0.46 -14.49
CA SER A 164 -7.79 1.29 -13.96
C SER A 164 -6.57 0.43 -13.65
N VAL A 165 -5.60 0.65 -14.52
CA VAL A 165 -4.25 0.11 -14.57
C VAL A 165 -3.44 0.68 -13.42
N TYR A 166 -2.51 -0.11 -12.89
CA TYR A 166 -1.51 0.25 -11.85
C TYR A 166 -1.10 1.73 -11.84
N ASP A 167 -0.83 2.26 -10.64
CA ASP A 167 -0.42 3.66 -10.47
C ASP A 167 0.86 3.93 -11.26
N LEU A 168 0.78 4.82 -12.26
CA LEU A 168 1.84 5.00 -13.25
C LEU A 168 3.14 5.55 -12.65
N LYS A 169 3.01 6.33 -11.58
CA LYS A 169 4.06 7.23 -11.10
C LYS A 169 4.45 6.98 -9.66
N VAL A 170 4.07 5.83 -9.09
CA VAL A 170 4.53 5.44 -7.74
C VAL A 170 6.04 5.22 -7.72
N GLU A 171 6.65 4.74 -8.81
CA GLU A 171 8.10 4.67 -8.92
C GLU A 171 8.73 6.08 -8.81
N GLU A 172 8.15 7.10 -9.44
CA GLU A 172 8.61 8.50 -9.29
C GLU A 172 8.46 8.99 -7.85
N MET A 173 7.34 8.66 -7.18
CA MET A 173 7.11 8.98 -5.77
C MET A 173 8.23 8.41 -4.88
N ILE A 174 8.54 7.13 -5.04
CA ILE A 174 9.55 6.42 -4.25
C ILE A 174 10.95 7.00 -4.53
N ARG A 175 11.30 7.21 -5.80
CA ARG A 175 12.59 7.79 -6.19
C ARG A 175 12.80 9.18 -5.62
N GLU A 176 11.79 10.03 -5.71
CA GLU A 176 11.84 11.39 -5.18
C GLU A 176 11.95 11.39 -3.65
N ALA A 177 11.16 10.56 -2.97
CA ALA A 177 11.23 10.41 -1.52
C ALA A 177 12.63 9.96 -1.06
N CYS A 178 13.19 8.95 -1.72
CA CYS A 178 14.53 8.45 -1.42
C CYS A 178 15.61 9.53 -1.67
N SER A 179 15.52 10.25 -2.79
CA SER A 179 16.47 11.32 -3.12
C SER A 179 16.43 12.45 -2.09
N LYS A 180 15.23 12.88 -1.66
CA LYS A 180 15.06 13.98 -0.69
C LYS A 180 15.55 13.61 0.71
N ILE A 181 15.43 12.36 1.13
CA ILE A 181 15.87 11.93 2.48
C ILE A 181 17.34 11.49 2.54
N ASN A 182 17.96 11.22 1.40
CA ASN A 182 19.37 10.79 1.28
C ASN A 182 20.37 11.70 2.00
N PRO A 183 20.26 13.04 1.98
CA PRO A 183 21.19 13.90 2.73
C PRO A 183 21.18 13.67 4.25
N GLU A 184 20.11 13.08 4.79
CA GLU A 184 19.92 12.83 6.23
C GLU A 184 20.01 11.34 6.58
N THR A 185 20.07 10.44 5.59
CA THR A 185 19.96 9.00 5.79
C THR A 185 20.94 8.25 4.89
N ASN A 186 21.73 7.36 5.48
CA ASN A 186 22.60 6.46 4.73
C ASN A 186 21.83 5.17 4.35
N PHE A 187 21.49 5.03 3.07
CA PHE A 187 20.73 3.90 2.54
C PHE A 187 21.47 2.57 2.60
N ALA A 188 22.80 2.55 2.66
CA ALA A 188 23.59 1.32 2.78
C ALA A 188 23.31 0.53 4.07
N LYS A 189 22.60 1.12 5.04
CA LYS A 189 22.15 0.45 6.27
C LYS A 189 20.94 -0.45 6.09
N TYR A 190 20.20 -0.31 5.00
CA TYR A 190 18.88 -0.92 4.84
C TYR A 190 18.85 -1.85 3.63
N GLN A 191 18.12 -2.95 3.79
CA GLN A 191 17.85 -3.93 2.73
C GLN A 191 16.56 -3.57 1.98
N TYR A 192 15.58 -3.03 2.70
CA TYR A 192 14.27 -2.67 2.16
C TYR A 192 13.85 -1.29 2.62
N ILE A 193 12.95 -0.69 1.85
CA ILE A 193 12.29 0.56 2.20
C ILE A 193 10.78 0.31 2.27
N PHE A 194 10.12 1.02 3.17
CA PHE A 194 8.69 1.14 3.20
C PHE A 194 8.28 2.60 3.26
N VAL A 195 7.33 3.02 2.42
CA VAL A 195 6.81 4.39 2.40
C VAL A 195 5.42 4.43 3.04
N TYR A 196 5.23 5.27 4.04
CA TYR A 196 3.88 5.67 4.43
C TYR A 196 3.56 7.00 3.80
N TYR A 197 2.51 7.08 2.99
CA TYR A 197 2.09 8.33 2.37
C TYR A 197 0.90 8.96 3.10
N ALA A 198 0.89 10.29 3.20
CA ALA A 198 -0.19 11.05 3.84
C ALA A 198 -1.50 10.94 3.06
N GLY A 199 -2.65 10.86 3.75
CA GLY A 199 -3.96 10.75 3.11
C GLY A 199 -4.54 9.33 3.11
N TYR A 200 -5.59 9.12 2.31
CA TYR A 200 -6.33 7.85 2.20
C TYR A 200 -5.76 6.96 1.09
N SER A 201 -6.09 5.68 1.15
CA SER A 201 -5.79 4.71 0.09
C SER A 201 -6.97 4.53 -0.85
N GLU A 202 -6.69 4.26 -2.13
CA GLU A 202 -7.75 3.92 -3.08
C GLU A 202 -8.41 2.59 -2.68
N ALA A 203 -7.61 1.63 -2.17
CA ALA A 203 -8.06 0.33 -1.70
C ALA A 203 -9.14 0.40 -0.61
N GLU A 204 -9.20 1.51 0.15
CA GLU A 204 -10.20 1.71 1.21
C GLU A 204 -11.29 2.74 0.86
N GLY A 205 -11.47 3.03 -0.42
CA GLY A 205 -12.52 3.92 -0.91
C GLY A 205 -12.10 5.38 -1.05
N GLY A 206 -10.81 5.69 -0.99
CA GLY A 206 -10.27 7.01 -1.29
C GLY A 206 -10.59 7.50 -2.71
N ASP A 207 -10.27 8.77 -2.97
CA ASP A 207 -10.40 9.36 -4.30
C ASP A 207 -9.66 8.50 -5.35
N PRO A 208 -10.16 8.37 -6.59
CA PRO A 208 -9.50 7.56 -7.61
C PRO A 208 -8.05 7.95 -7.92
N ASN A 209 -7.61 9.16 -7.60
CA ASN A 209 -6.22 9.59 -7.77
C ASN A 209 -5.39 9.46 -6.46
N THR A 210 -5.95 8.81 -5.44
CA THR A 210 -5.16 8.30 -4.31
C THR A 210 -4.43 7.03 -4.71
N ILE A 211 -3.37 6.71 -3.98
CA ILE A 211 -2.47 5.60 -4.32
C ILE A 211 -3.06 4.29 -3.78
N TRP A 212 -2.94 3.19 -4.53
CA TRP A 212 -3.31 1.86 -4.05
C TRP A 212 -2.10 1.23 -3.32
N PRO A 213 -2.18 0.86 -2.03
CA PRO A 213 -1.09 0.21 -1.31
C PRO A 213 -0.59 -1.04 -2.03
N ALA A 214 0.73 -1.17 -2.19
CA ALA A 214 1.33 -2.32 -2.88
C ALA A 214 2.81 -2.46 -2.52
N SER A 215 3.43 -3.50 -3.07
CA SER A 215 4.88 -3.66 -3.16
C SER A 215 5.38 -3.56 -4.61
N LEU A 216 6.56 -3.00 -4.78
CA LEU A 216 7.18 -2.76 -6.08
C LEU A 216 8.56 -3.45 -6.16
N ASP A 217 8.77 -4.18 -7.25
CA ASP A 217 10.06 -4.74 -7.62
C ASP A 217 10.74 -3.85 -8.67
N LEU A 218 11.80 -3.19 -8.25
CA LEU A 218 12.64 -2.28 -9.03
C LEU A 218 13.88 -2.97 -9.60
N SER A 219 13.93 -4.31 -9.68
CA SER A 219 15.11 -5.03 -10.19
C SER A 219 15.51 -4.65 -11.62
N SER A 220 14.56 -4.25 -12.46
CA SER A 220 14.80 -3.75 -13.82
C SER A 220 15.40 -2.34 -13.86
N SER A 221 15.18 -1.54 -12.82
CA SER A 221 15.69 -0.17 -12.69
C SER A 221 15.91 0.15 -11.20
N PRO A 222 16.99 -0.34 -10.55
CA PRO A 222 17.18 -0.13 -9.12
C PRO A 222 17.36 1.36 -8.77
N ILE A 223 17.07 1.72 -7.52
CA ILE A 223 17.48 3.02 -6.98
C ILE A 223 18.88 2.84 -6.37
N TYR A 224 19.87 3.49 -6.96
CA TYR A 224 21.25 3.45 -6.46
C TYR A 224 21.55 4.68 -5.60
N LEU A 225 21.72 4.46 -4.30
CA LEU A 225 22.03 5.48 -3.30
C LEU A 225 23.06 4.94 -2.32
N ASP A 226 24.01 5.77 -1.90
CA ASP A 226 25.05 5.44 -0.91
C ASP A 226 25.82 4.12 -1.16
N GLY A 227 25.97 3.72 -2.42
CA GLY A 227 26.68 2.48 -2.76
C GLY A 227 25.83 1.21 -2.67
N THR A 228 24.52 1.32 -2.44
CA THR A 228 23.58 0.18 -2.41
C THR A 228 22.48 0.30 -3.46
N ASN A 229 21.90 -0.85 -3.84
CA ASN A 229 20.73 -0.92 -4.70
C ASN A 229 19.49 -1.20 -3.85
N ILE A 230 18.50 -0.33 -3.97
CA ILE A 230 17.16 -0.61 -3.46
C ILE A 230 16.34 -1.21 -4.61
N VAL A 231 15.89 -2.45 -4.40
CA VAL A 231 15.21 -3.25 -5.42
C VAL A 231 13.79 -3.66 -5.04
N LYS A 232 13.44 -3.64 -3.75
CA LYS A 232 12.08 -3.94 -3.29
C LYS A 232 11.62 -2.89 -2.30
N VAL A 233 10.42 -2.37 -2.53
CA VAL A 233 9.82 -1.29 -1.72
C VAL A 233 8.35 -1.60 -1.50
N GLY A 234 7.82 -1.32 -0.32
CA GLY A 234 6.38 -1.37 -0.02
C GLY A 234 5.85 0.01 0.30
N PHE A 235 4.55 0.23 0.15
CA PHE A 235 3.94 1.50 0.47
C PHE A 235 2.47 1.40 0.88
N ALA A 236 2.04 2.23 1.83
CA ALA A 236 0.67 2.25 2.33
C ALA A 236 0.25 3.65 2.83
N SER A 237 -1.06 3.86 2.99
CA SER A 237 -1.64 5.12 3.46
C SER A 237 -1.50 5.33 4.97
N GLU A 238 -1.45 6.60 5.38
CA GLU A 238 -1.57 7.01 6.79
C GLU A 238 -2.98 6.74 7.33
N LEU A 239 -4.02 7.00 6.55
CA LEU A 239 -5.40 6.96 7.01
C LEU A 239 -6.11 5.68 6.59
N ARG A 240 -7.04 5.25 7.45
CA ARG A 240 -7.98 4.18 7.13
C ARG A 240 -9.28 4.71 6.52
N GLY A 241 -9.89 3.94 5.63
CA GLY A 241 -11.16 4.25 4.99
C GLY A 241 -11.06 5.40 3.99
N ALA A 242 -12.19 6.03 3.73
CA ALA A 242 -12.31 7.16 2.79
C ALA A 242 -12.57 8.51 3.49
N THR A 243 -12.82 8.51 4.80
CA THR A 243 -13.22 9.69 5.58
C THR A 243 -12.66 9.65 7.00
N GLY A 244 -12.68 10.80 7.68
CA GLY A 244 -12.21 10.92 9.06
C GLY A 244 -10.70 11.24 9.15
N LYS A 245 -10.08 10.87 10.27
CA LYS A 245 -8.63 11.04 10.49
C LYS A 245 -8.05 9.88 11.27
N THR A 246 -8.67 8.72 11.16
CA THR A 246 -8.28 7.56 11.94
C THR A 246 -7.07 6.92 11.26
N PRO A 247 -5.91 6.82 11.93
CA PRO A 247 -4.73 6.24 11.30
C PRO A 247 -4.94 4.76 10.96
N SER A 248 -4.25 4.31 9.92
CA SER A 248 -4.19 2.92 9.49
C SER A 248 -3.57 2.04 10.58
N GLY A 249 -3.93 0.76 10.56
CA GLY A 249 -3.34 -0.25 11.45
C GLY A 249 -2.06 -0.85 10.86
N ILE A 250 -1.46 -1.81 11.56
CA ILE A 250 -0.24 -2.49 11.09
C ILE A 250 -0.48 -3.44 9.90
N GLY A 251 -1.74 -3.73 9.56
CA GLY A 251 -2.13 -4.77 8.60
C GLY A 251 -1.57 -4.54 7.21
N ALA A 252 -1.80 -3.36 6.63
CA ALA A 252 -1.31 -3.02 5.29
C ALA A 252 0.22 -3.19 5.20
N PHE A 253 0.96 -2.67 6.19
CA PHE A 253 2.40 -2.89 6.25
C PHE A 253 2.77 -4.37 6.30
N CYS A 254 2.14 -5.15 7.17
CA CYS A 254 2.51 -6.56 7.35
C CYS A 254 2.24 -7.38 6.09
N HIS A 255 1.16 -7.08 5.36
CA HIS A 255 0.84 -7.69 4.08
C HIS A 255 1.86 -7.31 3.00
N GLU A 256 2.07 -6.01 2.75
CA GLU A 256 3.00 -5.54 1.72
C GLU A 256 4.45 -5.95 2.01
N PHE A 257 4.85 -5.93 3.28
CA PHE A 257 6.17 -6.39 3.68
C PHE A 257 6.30 -7.91 3.51
N GLY A 258 5.21 -8.67 3.64
CA GLY A 258 5.16 -10.08 3.28
C GLY A 258 5.56 -10.33 1.82
N HIS A 259 5.09 -9.50 0.88
CA HIS A 259 5.48 -9.58 -0.53
C HIS A 259 6.95 -9.21 -0.77
N ILE A 260 7.47 -8.23 -0.02
CA ILE A 260 8.91 -7.91 -0.05
C ILE A 260 9.73 -9.14 0.36
N LEU A 261 9.27 -9.85 1.40
CA LEU A 261 9.81 -11.13 1.83
C LEU A 261 9.49 -12.27 0.85
N GLY A 262 8.70 -12.08 -0.20
CA GLY A 262 8.41 -13.12 -1.19
C GLY A 262 7.28 -14.07 -0.81
N PHE A 263 6.48 -13.74 0.20
CA PHE A 263 5.20 -14.41 0.39
C PHE A 263 4.21 -13.98 -0.70
N LYS A 264 3.41 -14.94 -1.14
CA LYS A 264 2.31 -14.71 -2.07
C LYS A 264 1.03 -14.50 -1.31
N ASP A 265 0.08 -13.84 -1.97
CA ASP A 265 -1.28 -13.81 -1.49
C ASP A 265 -1.91 -15.20 -1.44
N LEU A 266 -2.66 -15.42 -0.36
CA LEU A 266 -3.35 -16.67 -0.06
C LEU A 266 -4.87 -16.54 -0.15
N TYR A 267 -5.39 -15.35 -0.50
CA TYR A 267 -6.79 -15.14 -0.77
C TYR A 267 -7.05 -15.18 -2.27
N ASP A 268 -8.29 -15.49 -2.59
CA ASP A 268 -8.83 -15.38 -3.93
C ASP A 268 -8.85 -13.89 -4.34
N ALA A 269 -7.89 -13.52 -5.20
CA ALA A 269 -7.69 -12.16 -5.69
C ALA A 269 -8.57 -11.83 -6.90
N ASP A 270 -9.04 -12.84 -7.65
CA ASP A 270 -9.95 -12.62 -8.77
C ASP A 270 -11.44 -12.61 -8.34
N TYR A 271 -11.71 -13.04 -7.10
CA TYR A 271 -13.04 -13.17 -6.50
C TYR A 271 -13.93 -14.17 -7.26
N GLU A 272 -13.32 -15.18 -7.91
CA GLU A 272 -13.99 -16.29 -8.58
C GLU A 272 -13.96 -17.56 -7.70
N ASP A 273 -14.79 -18.55 -7.99
CA ASP A 273 -15.05 -19.72 -7.12
C ASP A 273 -13.83 -20.64 -6.77
N ASN A 274 -12.58 -20.29 -7.10
CA ASN A 274 -11.41 -21.13 -6.84
C ASN A 274 -10.24 -20.37 -6.19
N GLY A 275 -10.21 -20.39 -4.85
CA GLY A 275 -9.00 -20.20 -4.03
C GLY A 275 -8.27 -21.50 -3.70
#